data_AF-X0WYY2-F1
#
_entry.id   AF-X0WYY2-F1
#
_cell.length_a   1.000
_cell.length_b   1.000
_cell.length_c   1.000
_cell.angle_alpha   90.00
_cell.angle_beta   90.00
_cell.angle_gamma   90.00
#
_symmetry.space_group_name_H-M   'P 1'
#
loop_
_entity.id
_entity.type
_entity.pdbx_description
1 polymer ?
#
loop_
_entity_poly.entity_id
_entity_poly.type
_entity_poly.pdbx_seq_one_letter_code
_entity_poly.pdbx_strand_id
1 'polypeptide(L)'
;REDAVAARDDALKARTKAQKAESNAVAALNDASEARNEAEREKKEAERQEAVAVRQRDQTIRQLYVSQINLAARAWEEGNVGRVLELLEGQKPGQTGAVDLRGWEWRYQWRLCHSELRTLKHSSRRVTFSPDGKLLASGSRDGTVKLWDAASGQLLRTLKGASHAVAFSPDGQRLASGGSNGVKLWDTASGQLLRTLKGASHAVAFSPDGRQLVSGSSGATVKLWDTASGQLLRTLNAPDRVRCVA
;
A
#
# COMPACT_ATOMS: atom_id res chain seq x y z
N ARG A 1 69.94 -53.91 -55.48
CA ARG A 1 70.42 -52.71 -54.73
C ARG A 1 69.74 -51.45 -55.26
N GLU A 2 69.54 -51.33 -56.58
CA GLU A 2 68.81 -50.22 -57.21
C GLU A 2 67.30 -50.20 -56.87
N ASP A 3 66.61 -51.35 -56.89
CA ASP A 3 65.18 -51.42 -56.54
C ASP A 3 64.88 -50.96 -55.10
N ALA A 4 65.80 -51.23 -54.17
CA ALA A 4 65.69 -50.81 -52.78
C ALA A 4 65.91 -49.30 -52.59
N VAL A 5 66.66 -48.65 -53.49
CA VAL A 5 66.89 -47.20 -53.48
C VAL A 5 65.68 -46.47 -54.08
N ALA A 6 65.12 -46.97 -55.19
CA ALA A 6 63.90 -46.43 -55.78
C ALA A 6 62.70 -46.50 -54.80
N ALA A 7 62.52 -47.65 -54.12
CA ALA A 7 61.50 -47.80 -53.09
C ALA A 7 61.72 -46.84 -51.90
N ARG A 8 62.98 -46.56 -51.54
CA ARG A 8 63.31 -45.59 -50.48
C ARG A 8 62.96 -44.17 -50.88
N ASP A 9 63.26 -43.77 -52.11
CA ASP A 9 62.99 -42.42 -52.61
C ASP A 9 61.50 -42.17 -52.80
N ASP A 10 60.72 -43.17 -53.23
CA ASP A 10 59.26 -43.08 -53.30
C ASP A 10 58.62 -43.04 -51.90
N ALA A 11 59.14 -43.81 -50.94
CA ALA A 11 58.73 -43.71 -49.54
C ALA A 11 59.04 -42.32 -48.95
N LEU A 12 60.15 -41.70 -49.34
CA LEU A 12 60.53 -40.36 -48.89
C LEU A 12 59.61 -39.28 -49.50
N LYS A 13 59.25 -39.40 -50.78
CA LYS A 13 58.24 -38.53 -51.43
C LYS A 13 56.84 -38.70 -50.84
N ALA A 14 56.44 -39.93 -50.54
CA ALA A 14 55.17 -40.20 -49.86
C ALA A 14 55.14 -39.57 -48.47
N ARG A 15 56.24 -39.68 -47.72
CA ARG A 15 56.40 -39.06 -46.39
C ARG A 15 56.34 -37.54 -46.44
N THR A 16 57.02 -36.89 -47.39
CA THR A 16 56.96 -35.42 -47.53
C THR A 16 55.58 -34.94 -47.96
N LYS A 17 54.89 -35.68 -48.84
CA LYS A 17 53.49 -35.40 -49.21
C LYS A 17 52.54 -35.55 -48.01
N ALA A 18 52.72 -36.59 -47.21
CA ALA A 18 51.94 -36.80 -45.98
C ALA A 18 52.20 -35.68 -44.95
N GLN A 19 53.46 -35.29 -44.74
CA GLN A 19 53.82 -34.21 -43.82
C GLN A 19 53.27 -32.84 -44.27
N LYS A 20 53.24 -32.58 -45.58
CA LYS A 20 52.60 -31.38 -46.14
C LYS A 20 51.07 -31.42 -45.97
N ALA A 21 50.45 -32.58 -46.17
CA ALA A 21 49.01 -32.75 -45.94
C ALA A 21 48.65 -32.57 -44.46
N GLU A 22 49.46 -33.08 -43.55
CA GLU A 22 49.31 -32.91 -42.10
C GLU A 22 49.47 -31.43 -41.71
N SER A 23 50.50 -30.74 -42.22
CA SER A 23 50.66 -29.30 -42.00
C SER A 23 49.47 -28.48 -42.51
N ASN A 24 48.92 -28.84 -43.67
CA ASN A 24 47.74 -28.17 -44.23
C ASN A 24 46.48 -28.46 -43.39
N ALA A 25 46.33 -29.69 -42.89
CA ALA A 25 45.21 -30.06 -42.02
C ALA A 25 45.27 -29.35 -40.67
N VAL A 26 46.47 -29.19 -40.09
CA VAL A 26 46.66 -28.40 -38.85
C VAL A 26 46.36 -26.93 -39.08
N ALA A 27 46.80 -26.35 -40.21
CA ALA A 27 46.45 -24.96 -40.56
C ALA A 27 44.93 -24.78 -40.68
N ALA A 28 44.24 -25.66 -41.41
CA ALA A 28 42.78 -25.61 -41.55
C ALA A 28 42.05 -25.80 -40.21
N LEU A 29 42.59 -26.62 -39.30
CA LEU A 29 42.03 -26.79 -37.95
C LEU A 29 42.18 -25.52 -37.11
N ASN A 30 43.33 -24.85 -37.21
CA ASN A 30 43.57 -23.58 -36.53
C ASN A 30 42.63 -22.50 -37.06
N ASP A 31 42.50 -22.34 -38.37
CA ASP A 31 41.57 -21.38 -39.00
C ASP A 31 40.12 -21.63 -38.56
N ALA A 32 39.70 -22.90 -38.52
CA ALA A 32 38.36 -23.28 -38.06
C ALA A 32 38.16 -22.99 -36.56
N SER A 33 39.21 -23.14 -35.74
CA SER A 33 39.16 -22.81 -34.31
C SER A 33 39.06 -21.31 -34.08
N GLU A 34 39.75 -20.51 -34.90
CA GLU A 34 39.70 -19.05 -34.86
C GLU A 34 38.31 -18.54 -35.27
N ALA A 35 37.75 -19.05 -36.38
CA ALA A 35 36.40 -18.72 -36.83
C ALA A 35 35.33 -19.08 -35.78
N ARG A 36 35.48 -20.21 -35.08
CA ARG A 36 34.58 -20.61 -33.98
C ARG A 36 34.67 -19.64 -32.80
N ASN A 37 35.89 -19.23 -32.42
CA ASN A 37 36.11 -18.27 -31.34
C ASN A 37 35.54 -16.89 -31.67
N GLU A 38 35.65 -16.47 -32.93
CA GLU A 38 35.08 -15.22 -33.44
C GLU A 38 33.54 -15.26 -33.38
N ALA A 39 32.91 -16.32 -33.90
CA ALA A 39 31.46 -16.50 -33.81
C ALA A 39 30.94 -16.52 -32.36
N GLU A 40 31.71 -17.10 -31.42
CA GLU A 40 31.33 -17.08 -30.00
C GLU A 40 31.43 -15.68 -29.38
N ARG A 41 32.40 -14.86 -29.82
CA ARG A 41 32.49 -13.46 -29.40
C ARG A 41 31.33 -12.64 -29.93
N GLU A 42 31.00 -12.78 -31.20
CA GLU A 42 29.86 -12.10 -31.83
C GLU A 42 28.54 -12.47 -31.14
N LYS A 43 28.34 -13.76 -30.82
CA LYS A 43 27.17 -14.21 -30.07
C LYS A 43 27.09 -13.57 -28.69
N LYS A 44 28.20 -13.53 -27.94
CA LYS A 44 28.26 -12.89 -26.61
C LYS A 44 28.02 -11.39 -26.70
N GLU A 45 28.48 -10.73 -27.76
CA GLU A 45 28.21 -9.32 -28.00
C GLU A 45 26.74 -9.07 -28.33
N ALA A 46 26.12 -9.91 -29.16
CA ALA A 46 24.68 -9.85 -29.45
C ALA A 46 23.83 -10.04 -28.19
N GLU A 47 24.15 -11.03 -27.34
CA GLU A 47 23.46 -11.26 -26.06
C GLU A 47 23.62 -10.06 -25.10
N ARG A 48 24.79 -9.42 -25.09
CA ARG A 48 25.02 -8.19 -24.30
C ARG A 48 24.20 -7.01 -24.83
N GLN A 49 24.13 -6.84 -26.15
CA GLN A 49 23.34 -5.78 -26.78
C GLN A 49 21.85 -5.98 -26.50
N GLU A 50 21.35 -7.21 -26.60
CA GLU A 50 19.97 -7.55 -26.24
C GLU A 50 19.68 -7.24 -24.77
N ALA A 51 20.58 -7.64 -23.84
CA ALA A 51 20.41 -7.34 -22.42
C ALA A 51 20.39 -5.83 -22.13
N VAL A 52 21.21 -5.03 -22.83
CA VAL A 52 21.18 -3.56 -22.72
C VAL A 52 19.87 -3.00 -23.28
N ALA A 53 19.40 -3.48 -24.42
CA ALA A 53 18.14 -3.05 -25.03
C ALA A 53 16.93 -3.37 -24.12
N VAL A 54 16.91 -4.55 -23.48
CA VAL A 54 15.88 -4.92 -22.51
C VAL A 54 15.90 -4.00 -21.29
N ARG A 55 17.08 -3.69 -20.73
CA ARG A 55 17.19 -2.75 -19.60
C ARG A 55 16.72 -1.35 -19.95
N GLN A 56 17.07 -0.86 -21.14
CA GLN A 56 16.62 0.45 -21.63
C GLN A 56 15.10 0.47 -21.80
N ARG A 57 14.52 -0.57 -22.41
CA ARG A 57 13.07 -0.72 -22.53
C ARG A 57 12.38 -0.68 -21.17
N ASP A 58 12.87 -1.45 -20.20
CA ASP A 58 12.29 -1.47 -18.85
C ASP A 58 12.39 -0.12 -18.15
N GLN A 59 13.51 0.59 -18.32
CA GLN A 59 13.69 1.95 -17.79
C GLN A 59 12.69 2.92 -18.42
N THR A 60 12.48 2.87 -19.75
CA THR A 60 11.52 3.71 -20.45
C THR A 60 10.08 3.41 -19.98
N ILE A 61 9.71 2.14 -19.82
CA ILE A 61 8.39 1.75 -19.30
C ILE A 61 8.16 2.31 -17.89
N ARG A 62 9.17 2.26 -17.01
CA ARG A 62 9.09 2.86 -15.66
C ARG A 62 8.93 4.38 -15.70
N GLN A 63 9.68 5.07 -16.55
CA GLN A 63 9.58 6.53 -16.70
C GLN A 63 8.21 6.95 -17.24
N LEU A 64 7.67 6.20 -18.21
CA LEU A 64 6.32 6.42 -18.73
C LEU A 64 5.25 6.20 -17.66
N TYR A 65 5.38 5.16 -16.83
CA TYR A 65 4.46 4.92 -15.72
C TYR A 65 4.47 6.06 -14.69
N VAL A 66 5.66 6.51 -14.27
CA VAL A 66 5.80 7.62 -13.30
C VAL A 66 5.22 8.92 -13.87
N SER A 67 5.47 9.23 -15.14
CA SER A 67 4.92 10.44 -15.75
C SER A 67 3.39 10.37 -15.86
N GLN A 68 2.82 9.22 -16.19
CA GLN A 68 1.38 9.03 -16.23
C GLN A 68 0.71 9.18 -14.87
N ILE A 69 1.28 8.60 -13.80
CA ILE A 69 0.74 8.76 -12.44
C ILE A 69 0.79 10.22 -11.98
N ASN A 70 1.85 10.96 -12.34
CA ASN A 70 1.94 12.39 -12.06
C ASN A 70 0.90 13.21 -12.83
N LEU A 71 0.63 12.86 -14.10
CA LEU A 71 -0.41 13.50 -14.91
C LEU A 71 -1.81 13.19 -14.36
N ALA A 72 -2.04 11.95 -13.93
CA ALA A 72 -3.27 11.52 -13.26
C ALA A 72 -3.48 12.28 -11.93
N ALA A 73 -2.43 12.49 -11.14
CA ALA A 73 -2.50 13.29 -9.92
C ALA A 73 -2.89 14.75 -10.19
N ARG A 74 -2.31 15.38 -11.22
CA ARG A 74 -2.66 16.76 -11.61
C ARG A 74 -4.10 16.87 -12.13
N ALA A 75 -4.51 15.95 -13.00
CA ALA A 75 -5.90 15.93 -13.49
C ALA A 75 -6.91 15.72 -12.34
N TRP A 76 -6.51 15.02 -11.28
CA TRP A 76 -7.30 14.90 -10.05
C TRP A 76 -7.40 16.23 -9.28
N GLU A 77 -6.30 16.96 -9.11
CA GLU A 77 -6.30 18.30 -8.48
C GLU A 77 -7.18 19.29 -9.25
N GLU A 78 -7.25 19.15 -10.57
CA GLU A 78 -8.10 19.93 -11.47
C GLU A 78 -9.57 19.46 -11.47
N GLY A 79 -9.90 18.38 -10.77
CA GLY A 79 -11.25 17.82 -10.69
C GLY A 79 -11.70 17.05 -11.94
N ASN A 80 -10.80 16.73 -12.86
CA ASN A 80 -11.10 16.06 -14.13
C ASN A 80 -10.96 14.53 -14.02
N VAL A 81 -11.95 13.90 -13.38
CA VAL A 81 -11.97 12.45 -13.12
C VAL A 81 -11.93 11.62 -14.41
N GLY A 82 -12.56 12.08 -15.49
CA GLY A 82 -12.54 11.39 -16.79
C GLY A 82 -11.13 11.26 -17.37
N ARG A 83 -10.33 12.33 -17.26
CA ARG A 83 -8.94 12.32 -17.70
C ARG A 83 -8.06 11.40 -16.86
N VAL A 84 -8.33 11.29 -15.56
CA VAL A 84 -7.62 10.34 -14.68
C VAL A 84 -7.90 8.89 -15.10
N LEU A 85 -9.17 8.55 -15.37
CA LEU A 85 -9.55 7.20 -15.81
C LEU A 85 -8.89 6.82 -17.13
N GLU A 86 -8.90 7.72 -18.12
CA GLU A 86 -8.24 7.51 -19.41
C GLU A 86 -6.74 7.22 -19.24
N LEU A 87 -6.05 7.99 -18.39
CA LEU A 87 -4.62 7.81 -18.10
C LEU A 87 -4.34 6.50 -17.36
N LEU A 88 -5.23 6.06 -16.46
CA LEU A 88 -5.08 4.80 -15.73
C LEU A 88 -5.44 3.57 -16.57
N GLU A 89 -6.34 3.70 -17.56
CA GLU A 89 -6.79 2.62 -18.44
C GLU A 89 -5.94 2.45 -19.70
N GLY A 90 -5.25 3.52 -20.15
CA GLY A 90 -4.46 3.55 -21.38
C GLY A 90 -3.27 2.57 -21.43
N GLN A 91 -2.97 1.87 -20.33
CA GLN A 91 -1.92 0.85 -20.23
C GLN A 91 -2.44 -0.39 -19.50
N LYS A 92 -3.35 -1.17 -20.12
CA LYS A 92 -3.67 -2.53 -19.64
C LYS A 92 -2.48 -3.46 -19.92
N PRO A 93 -1.78 -4.00 -18.89
CA PRO A 93 -0.73 -4.99 -19.11
C PRO A 93 -1.42 -6.30 -19.48
N GLY A 94 -1.43 -6.62 -20.78
CA GLY A 94 -2.07 -7.81 -21.29
C GLY A 94 -1.74 -8.16 -22.74
N GLN A 95 -1.06 -7.28 -23.49
CA GLN A 95 -0.75 -7.54 -24.90
C GLN A 95 0.75 -7.71 -25.21
N THR A 96 1.67 -7.39 -24.29
CA THR A 96 3.10 -7.28 -24.66
C THR A 96 4.09 -7.71 -23.57
N GLY A 97 3.82 -8.79 -22.82
CA GLY A 97 4.83 -9.44 -21.95
C GLY A 97 5.60 -8.51 -20.99
N ALA A 98 5.06 -7.32 -20.71
CA ALA A 98 5.72 -6.25 -20.00
C ALA A 98 5.50 -6.39 -18.49
N VAL A 99 6.47 -5.92 -17.71
CA VAL A 99 6.40 -5.91 -16.24
C VAL A 99 5.14 -5.16 -15.79
N ASP A 100 4.29 -5.80 -14.99
CA ASP A 100 3.15 -5.13 -14.37
C ASP A 100 3.66 -4.16 -13.29
N LEU A 101 3.66 -2.88 -13.61
CA LEU A 101 4.12 -1.81 -12.72
C LEU A 101 3.00 -1.25 -11.83
N ARG A 102 1.78 -1.83 -11.86
CA ARG A 102 0.64 -1.34 -11.07
C ARG A 102 0.88 -1.55 -9.58
N GLY A 103 1.46 -0.53 -8.94
CA GLY A 103 1.74 -0.48 -7.52
C GLY A 103 0.55 0.00 -6.68
N TRP A 104 0.82 0.33 -5.42
CA TRP A 104 -0.18 0.83 -4.48
C TRP A 104 -0.79 2.17 -4.93
N GLU A 105 -0.03 3.05 -5.59
CA GLU A 105 -0.49 4.35 -6.11
C GLU A 105 -1.56 4.20 -7.20
N TRP A 106 -1.33 3.29 -8.15
CA TRP A 106 -2.32 2.94 -9.17
C TRP A 106 -3.58 2.37 -8.50
N ARG A 107 -3.44 1.43 -7.54
CA ARG A 107 -4.60 0.86 -6.84
C ARG A 107 -5.36 1.90 -6.01
N TYR A 108 -4.66 2.88 -5.44
CA TYR A 108 -5.24 3.96 -4.66
C TYR A 108 -5.99 4.96 -5.55
N GLN A 109 -5.36 5.47 -6.60
CA GLN A 109 -6.00 6.38 -7.57
C GLN A 109 -7.12 5.68 -8.35
N TRP A 110 -6.96 4.40 -8.69
CA TRP A 110 -8.01 3.61 -9.31
C TRP A 110 -9.26 3.50 -8.42
N ARG A 111 -9.09 3.22 -7.11
CA ARG A 111 -10.21 3.21 -6.14
C ARG A 111 -10.82 4.59 -5.91
N LEU A 112 -10.02 5.64 -5.97
CA LEU A 112 -10.50 7.03 -5.91
C LEU A 112 -11.41 7.33 -7.11
N CYS A 113 -10.98 7.00 -8.33
CA CYS A 113 -11.71 7.31 -9.56
C CYS A 113 -12.90 6.39 -9.83
N HIS A 114 -12.80 5.11 -9.45
CA HIS A 114 -13.91 4.14 -9.57
C HIS A 114 -14.88 4.17 -8.39
N SER A 115 -14.67 5.09 -7.44
CA SER A 115 -15.52 5.39 -6.28
C SER A 115 -15.85 4.20 -5.36
N GLU A 116 -15.10 4.09 -4.27
CA GLU A 116 -15.68 3.75 -2.95
C GLU A 116 -15.30 4.76 -1.86
N LEU A 117 -14.64 5.88 -2.20
CA LEU A 117 -14.35 6.92 -1.22
C LEU A 117 -15.54 7.88 -1.12
N ARG A 118 -16.30 7.72 -0.04
CA ARG A 118 -17.45 8.55 0.28
C ARG A 118 -17.03 9.67 1.23
N THR A 119 -17.23 10.91 0.80
CA THR A 119 -17.03 12.07 1.66
C THR A 119 -18.21 12.21 2.63
N LEU A 120 -17.99 11.85 3.89
CA LEU A 120 -18.97 12.04 4.96
C LEU A 120 -18.91 13.49 5.43
N LYS A 121 -19.95 14.28 5.09
CA LYS A 121 -20.03 15.69 5.51
C LYS A 121 -20.50 15.79 6.96
N HIS A 122 -19.55 15.98 7.87
CA HIS A 122 -19.81 16.36 9.26
C HIS A 122 -18.64 17.22 9.74
N SER A 123 -18.93 18.33 10.45
CA SER A 123 -17.90 19.20 11.03
C SER A 123 -17.29 18.56 12.27
N SER A 124 -16.65 17.40 12.06
CA SER A 124 -16.24 16.50 13.14
C SER A 124 -14.89 16.92 13.71
N ARG A 125 -14.76 16.86 15.03
CA ARG A 125 -13.49 17.09 15.73
C ARG A 125 -12.78 15.79 16.08
N ARG A 126 -13.53 14.70 16.18
CA ARG A 126 -13.03 13.34 16.42
C ARG A 126 -13.84 12.34 15.61
N VAL A 127 -13.18 11.29 15.18
CA VAL A 127 -13.77 10.13 14.51
C VAL A 127 -13.19 8.86 15.13
N THR A 128 -13.97 7.79 15.17
CA THR A 128 -13.52 6.48 15.64
C THR A 128 -14.30 5.38 14.94
N PHE A 129 -13.63 4.26 14.66
CA PHE A 129 -14.29 3.03 14.20
C PHE A 129 -14.77 2.20 15.40
N SER A 130 -15.81 1.41 15.19
CA SER A 130 -16.15 0.31 16.09
C SER A 130 -15.07 -0.78 16.04
N PRO A 131 -14.92 -1.60 17.09
CA PRO A 131 -13.91 -2.67 17.13
C PRO A 131 -14.04 -3.69 16.00
N ASP A 132 -15.27 -3.94 15.52
CA ASP A 132 -15.55 -4.83 14.38
C ASP A 132 -15.41 -4.13 13.01
N GLY A 133 -15.09 -2.84 12.99
CA GLY A 133 -14.90 -2.03 11.79
C GLY A 133 -16.17 -1.71 11.01
N LYS A 134 -17.36 -2.13 11.47
CA LYS A 134 -18.63 -1.95 10.73
C LYS A 134 -19.23 -0.56 10.88
N LEU A 135 -18.95 0.11 11.99
CA LEU A 135 -19.49 1.43 12.28
C LEU A 135 -18.36 2.46 12.36
N LEU A 136 -18.66 3.65 11.87
CA LEU A 136 -17.86 4.85 12.11
C LEU A 136 -18.69 5.81 12.97
N ALA A 137 -18.10 6.36 14.03
CA ALA A 137 -18.69 7.44 14.80
C ALA A 137 -17.94 8.74 14.53
N SER A 138 -18.66 9.82 14.29
CA SER A 138 -18.10 11.16 14.10
C SER A 138 -18.73 12.16 15.07
N GLY A 139 -17.92 12.76 15.93
CA GLY A 139 -18.37 13.73 16.93
C GLY A 139 -18.10 15.17 16.50
N SER A 140 -19.12 16.03 16.55
CA SER A 140 -19.04 17.44 16.12
C SER A 140 -19.25 18.41 17.27
N ARG A 141 -18.78 19.65 17.07
CA ARG A 141 -19.05 20.77 17.98
C ARG A 141 -20.49 21.26 17.92
N ASP A 142 -21.26 20.84 16.91
CA ASP A 142 -22.71 21.11 16.82
C ASP A 142 -23.56 20.36 17.86
N GLY A 143 -22.93 19.57 18.76
CA GLY A 143 -23.62 18.80 19.79
C GLY A 143 -24.23 17.50 19.28
N THR A 144 -23.81 17.04 18.10
CA THR A 144 -24.24 15.75 17.53
C THR A 144 -23.08 14.79 17.35
N VAL A 145 -23.38 13.52 17.52
CA VAL A 145 -22.55 12.41 17.05
C VAL A 145 -23.31 11.69 15.96
N LYS A 146 -22.66 11.43 14.83
CA LYS A 146 -23.25 10.64 13.73
C LYS A 146 -22.62 9.26 13.72
N LEU A 147 -23.46 8.24 13.55
CA LEU A 147 -23.04 6.86 13.31
C LEU A 147 -23.27 6.53 11.84
N TRP A 148 -22.24 6.01 11.20
CA TRP A 148 -22.23 5.67 9.79
C TRP A 148 -21.94 4.19 9.64
N ASP A 149 -22.54 3.57 8.64
CA ASP A 149 -22.10 2.27 8.16
C ASP A 149 -20.77 2.47 7.43
N ALA A 150 -19.72 1.76 7.85
CA ALA A 150 -18.37 1.98 7.34
C ALA A 150 -18.20 1.51 5.89
N ALA A 151 -18.95 0.49 5.47
CA ALA A 151 -18.87 -0.07 4.13
C ALA A 151 -19.62 0.79 3.10
N SER A 152 -20.86 1.16 3.41
CA SER A 152 -21.73 1.94 2.53
C SER A 152 -21.63 3.45 2.75
N GLY A 153 -20.97 3.92 3.82
CA GLY A 153 -20.95 5.34 4.19
C GLY A 153 -22.33 5.95 4.47
N GLN A 154 -23.37 5.12 4.63
CA GLN A 154 -24.71 5.61 4.92
C GLN A 154 -24.79 6.10 6.36
N LEU A 155 -25.45 7.25 6.55
CA LEU A 155 -25.76 7.75 7.88
C LEU A 155 -26.82 6.84 8.52
N LEU A 156 -26.42 6.05 9.51
CA LEU A 156 -27.33 5.18 10.23
C LEU A 156 -28.11 5.97 11.28
N ARG A 157 -27.41 6.79 12.08
CA ARG A 157 -28.02 7.49 13.23
C ARG A 157 -27.38 8.86 13.47
N THR A 158 -28.15 9.76 14.07
CA THR A 158 -27.65 11.03 14.63
C THR A 158 -28.06 11.12 16.09
N LEU A 159 -27.08 11.06 16.98
CA LEU A 159 -27.23 11.17 18.43
C LEU A 159 -27.21 12.66 18.81
N LYS A 160 -28.39 13.21 19.13
CA LYS A 160 -28.56 14.63 19.50
C LYS A 160 -28.26 14.86 20.98
N GLY A 161 -27.69 16.00 21.32
CA GLY A 161 -27.29 16.32 22.70
C GLY A 161 -26.05 15.54 23.15
N ALA A 162 -25.32 14.97 22.20
CA ALA A 162 -24.03 14.34 22.38
C ALA A 162 -22.92 15.40 22.38
N SER A 163 -21.67 14.96 22.37
CA SER A 163 -20.52 15.85 22.35
C SER A 163 -19.40 15.30 21.47
N HIS A 164 -18.38 16.12 21.24
CA HIS A 164 -17.41 15.90 20.17
C HIS A 164 -16.37 14.82 20.46
N ALA A 165 -16.07 14.48 21.72
CA ALA A 165 -15.21 13.34 22.02
C ALA A 165 -16.04 12.06 21.89
N VAL A 166 -15.51 11.03 21.23
CA VAL A 166 -16.20 9.75 20.97
C VAL A 166 -15.27 8.57 21.19
N ALA A 167 -15.78 7.49 21.77
CA ALA A 167 -15.08 6.22 21.92
C ALA A 167 -16.08 5.06 21.95
N PHE A 168 -15.81 3.97 21.23
CA PHE A 168 -16.60 2.74 21.33
C PHE A 168 -16.15 1.88 22.51
N SER A 169 -17.08 1.15 23.12
CA SER A 169 -16.73 0.04 24.01
C SER A 169 -16.07 -1.10 23.22
N PRO A 170 -15.26 -1.94 23.87
CA PRO A 170 -14.58 -3.06 23.22
C PRO A 170 -15.52 -4.09 22.56
N ASP A 171 -16.75 -4.22 23.07
CA ASP A 171 -17.81 -5.06 22.49
C ASP A 171 -18.58 -4.39 21.34
N GLY A 172 -18.32 -3.10 21.06
CA GLY A 172 -19.00 -2.29 20.04
C GLY A 172 -20.46 -1.94 20.35
N GLN A 173 -21.02 -2.40 21.48
CA GLN A 173 -22.44 -2.22 21.82
C GLN A 173 -22.73 -0.83 22.43
N ARG A 174 -21.71 -0.16 22.94
CA ARG A 174 -21.84 1.15 23.58
C ARG A 174 -20.91 2.16 22.95
N LEU A 175 -21.37 3.40 22.91
CA LEU A 175 -20.57 4.56 22.51
C LEU A 175 -20.56 5.55 23.67
N ALA A 176 -19.38 6.00 24.07
CA ALA A 176 -19.21 7.13 24.98
C ALA A 176 -19.03 8.40 24.17
N SER A 177 -19.74 9.47 24.54
CA SER A 177 -19.51 10.81 24.02
C SER A 177 -19.22 11.81 25.14
N GLY A 178 -18.11 12.56 25.06
CA GLY A 178 -17.69 13.53 26.08
C GLY A 178 -17.65 14.98 25.58
N GLY A 179 -18.14 15.92 26.40
CA GLY A 179 -18.00 17.36 26.17
C GLY A 179 -18.25 18.19 27.43
N SER A 180 -18.68 19.44 27.24
CA SER A 180 -19.02 20.36 28.34
C SER A 180 -20.22 19.87 29.17
N ASN A 181 -21.15 19.15 28.53
CA ASN A 181 -22.41 18.72 29.13
C ASN A 181 -22.30 17.37 29.85
N GLY A 182 -21.07 16.91 30.11
CA GLY A 182 -20.79 15.61 30.71
C GLY A 182 -20.40 14.54 29.70
N VAL A 183 -20.27 13.31 30.20
CA VAL A 183 -20.06 12.12 29.39
C VAL A 183 -21.38 11.37 29.27
N LYS A 184 -21.77 11.02 28.06
CA LYS A 184 -23.00 10.27 27.76
C LYS A 184 -22.65 8.90 27.21
N LEU A 185 -23.36 7.88 27.68
CA LEU A 185 -23.27 6.51 27.18
C LEU A 185 -24.49 6.23 26.32
N TRP A 186 -24.26 5.77 25.10
CA TRP A 186 -25.27 5.48 24.11
C TRP A 186 -25.23 4.00 23.77
N ASP A 187 -26.39 3.42 23.52
CA ASP A 187 -26.52 2.13 22.87
C ASP A 187 -26.31 2.32 21.36
N THR A 188 -25.37 1.56 20.75
CA THR A 188 -24.99 1.79 19.35
C THR A 188 -26.04 1.30 18.36
N ALA A 189 -26.79 0.25 18.71
CA ALA A 189 -27.81 -0.35 17.86
C ALA A 189 -29.08 0.51 17.78
N SER A 190 -29.60 0.91 18.94
CA SER A 190 -30.82 1.71 19.06
C SER A 190 -30.57 3.22 18.96
N GLY A 191 -29.36 3.68 19.30
CA GLY A 191 -29.04 5.10 19.45
C GLY A 191 -29.61 5.74 20.71
N GLN A 192 -30.13 4.94 21.65
CA GLN A 192 -30.72 5.44 22.89
C GLN A 192 -29.65 5.89 23.88
N LEU A 193 -29.97 6.96 24.62
CA LEU A 193 -29.14 7.42 25.72
C LEU A 193 -29.31 6.48 26.92
N LEU A 194 -28.28 5.73 27.26
CA LEU A 194 -28.29 4.82 28.40
C LEU A 194 -28.07 5.57 29.71
N ARG A 195 -27.06 6.45 29.74
CA ARG A 195 -26.64 7.16 30.96
C ARG A 195 -25.98 8.50 30.65
N THR A 196 -26.06 9.42 31.61
CA THR A 196 -25.29 10.67 31.63
C THR A 196 -24.45 10.73 32.91
N LEU A 197 -23.13 10.79 32.74
CA LEU A 197 -22.14 10.93 33.80
C LEU A 197 -21.78 12.41 33.94
N LYS A 198 -21.99 12.97 35.13
CA LYS A 198 -21.81 14.41 35.39
C LYS A 198 -20.34 14.77 35.51
N GLY A 199 -19.82 15.55 34.57
CA GLY A 199 -18.46 16.09 34.62
C GLY A 199 -17.92 16.39 33.23
N ALA A 200 -17.55 17.65 32.98
CA ALA A 200 -17.06 18.08 31.68
C ALA A 200 -15.83 17.27 31.28
N SER A 201 -15.83 16.73 30.06
CA SER A 201 -14.77 15.87 29.55
C SER A 201 -14.49 16.17 28.09
N HIS A 202 -13.22 16.31 27.73
CA HIS A 202 -12.76 16.51 26.35
C HIS A 202 -12.10 15.26 25.76
N ALA A 203 -11.88 14.23 26.56
CA ALA A 203 -11.31 12.96 26.14
C ALA A 203 -12.02 11.81 26.88
N VAL A 204 -12.38 10.75 26.19
CA VAL A 204 -13.05 9.58 26.76
C VAL A 204 -12.43 8.31 26.20
N ALA A 205 -12.27 7.28 27.04
CA ALA A 205 -11.79 5.96 26.65
C ALA A 205 -12.40 4.88 27.55
N PHE A 206 -12.71 3.72 26.96
CA PHE A 206 -13.15 2.55 27.71
C PHE A 206 -11.94 1.72 28.13
N SER A 207 -12.04 1.06 29.29
CA SER A 207 -11.10 0.00 29.62
C SER A 207 -11.22 -1.18 28.62
N PRO A 208 -10.17 -1.99 28.44
CA PRO A 208 -10.20 -3.14 27.53
C PRO A 208 -11.28 -4.18 27.86
N ASP A 209 -11.69 -4.27 29.13
CA ASP A 209 -12.80 -5.14 29.57
C ASP A 209 -14.19 -4.47 29.44
N GLY A 210 -14.24 -3.20 29.03
CA GLY A 210 -15.46 -2.41 28.86
C GLY A 210 -16.20 -2.08 30.16
N ARG A 211 -15.65 -2.44 31.33
CA ARG A 211 -16.32 -2.23 32.63
C ARG A 211 -16.14 -0.81 33.13
N GLN A 212 -15.04 -0.17 32.79
CA GLN A 212 -14.69 1.17 33.24
C GLN A 212 -14.60 2.14 32.07
N LEU A 213 -14.80 3.42 32.39
CA LEU A 213 -14.62 4.53 31.46
C LEU A 213 -13.75 5.59 32.12
N VAL A 214 -12.76 6.07 31.39
CA VAL A 214 -11.94 7.21 31.81
C VAL A 214 -12.42 8.45 31.05
N SER A 215 -12.49 9.57 31.76
CA SER A 215 -12.83 10.87 31.17
C SER A 215 -11.82 11.94 31.62
N GLY A 216 -11.20 12.64 30.67
CA GLY A 216 -10.23 13.69 30.92
C GLY A 216 -10.78 15.09 30.65
N SER A 217 -10.61 16.01 31.60
CA SER A 217 -11.11 17.39 31.52
C SER A 217 -10.01 18.42 31.26
N SER A 218 -10.41 19.62 30.84
CA SER A 218 -9.51 20.79 30.78
C SER A 218 -9.12 21.30 32.16
N GLY A 219 -9.91 21.02 33.20
CA GLY A 219 -9.61 21.38 34.59
C GLY A 219 -8.63 20.44 35.28
N ALA A 220 -7.66 19.89 34.53
CA ALA A 220 -6.61 18.99 35.02
C ALA A 220 -7.11 17.82 35.89
N THR A 221 -8.32 17.31 35.62
CA THR A 221 -8.90 16.17 36.33
C THR A 221 -9.17 15.02 35.37
N VAL A 222 -8.83 13.81 35.82
CA VAL A 222 -9.19 12.55 35.19
C VAL A 222 -10.18 11.85 36.11
N LYS A 223 -11.33 11.46 35.59
CA LYS A 223 -12.36 10.74 36.33
C LYS A 223 -12.49 9.32 35.79
N LEU A 224 -12.53 8.35 36.69
CA LEU A 224 -12.77 6.95 36.40
C LEU A 224 -14.20 6.59 36.81
N TRP A 225 -14.94 6.02 35.89
CA TRP A 225 -16.35 5.69 36.05
C TRP A 225 -16.57 4.20 35.89
N ASP A 226 -17.48 3.65 36.68
CA ASP A 226 -18.07 2.34 36.42
C ASP A 226 -19.15 2.47 35.34
N THR A 227 -19.06 1.69 34.27
CA THR A 227 -19.97 1.83 33.13
C THR A 227 -21.35 1.21 33.36
N ALA A 228 -21.45 0.25 34.28
CA ALA A 228 -22.68 -0.47 34.60
C ALA A 228 -23.60 0.36 35.51
N SER A 229 -23.04 0.91 36.57
CA SER A 229 -23.73 1.76 37.55
C SER A 229 -23.70 3.24 37.18
N GLY A 230 -22.70 3.69 36.42
CA GLY A 230 -22.45 5.11 36.15
C GLY A 230 -21.82 5.85 37.35
N GLN A 231 -21.36 5.12 38.37
CA GLN A 231 -20.75 5.73 39.55
C GLN A 231 -19.33 6.20 39.28
N LEU A 232 -18.95 7.31 39.93
CA LEU A 232 -17.58 7.81 39.93
C LEU A 232 -16.76 6.96 40.90
N LEU A 233 -15.82 6.18 40.37
CA LEU A 233 -14.94 5.32 41.15
C LEU A 233 -13.76 6.11 41.74
N ARG A 234 -13.16 7.00 40.93
CA ARG A 234 -11.98 7.76 41.33
C ARG A 234 -11.88 9.08 40.58
N THR A 235 -11.38 10.11 41.24
CA THR A 235 -10.88 11.33 40.60
C THR A 235 -9.38 11.41 40.83
N LEU A 236 -8.62 11.60 39.75
CA LEU A 236 -7.18 11.80 39.75
C LEU A 236 -6.91 13.24 39.30
N ASN A 237 -5.98 13.89 39.99
CA ASN A 237 -5.51 15.22 39.60
C ASN A 237 -4.29 15.06 38.69
N ALA A 238 -4.36 15.66 37.51
CA ALA A 238 -3.25 15.79 36.60
C ALA A 238 -2.55 17.15 36.84
N PRO A 239 -1.24 17.26 36.53
CA PRO A 239 -0.52 18.53 36.67
C PRO A 239 -0.90 19.56 35.59
N ASP A 240 -1.48 19.14 34.48
CA ASP A 240 -1.89 20.00 33.35
C ASP A 240 -3.15 19.44 32.68
N ARG A 241 -3.70 20.18 31.72
CA ARG A 241 -4.86 19.83 30.90
C ARG A 241 -4.69 18.47 30.22
N VAL A 242 -5.70 17.63 30.37
CA VAL A 242 -5.77 16.30 29.73
C VAL A 242 -6.24 16.46 28.28
N ARG A 243 -5.39 16.09 27.31
CA ARG A 243 -5.71 16.22 25.86
C ARG A 243 -6.20 14.91 25.23
N CYS A 244 -5.76 13.78 25.76
CA CYS A 244 -6.16 12.43 25.35
C CYS A 244 -6.16 11.50 26.57
N VAL A 245 -6.97 10.46 26.48
CA VAL A 245 -6.97 9.31 27.38
C VAL A 245 -7.13 8.06 26.50
N ALA A 246 -6.53 6.95 26.89
CA ALA A 246 -6.57 5.68 26.19
C ALA A 246 -6.67 4.55 27.23
#